data_AF-A0A067C4L5-F1
#
_entry.id   AF-A0A067C4L5-F1
#
_cell.length_a   1.000
_cell.length_b   1.000
_cell.length_c   1.000
_cell.angle_alpha   90.00
_cell.angle_beta   90.00
_cell.angle_gamma   90.00
#
_symmetry.space_group_name_H-M   'P 1'
#
loop_
_entity.id
_entity.type
_entity.pdbx_description
1 polymer ?
#
loop_
_entity_poly.entity_id
_entity_poly.type
_entity_poly.pdbx_seq_one_letter_code
_entity_poly.pdbx_strand_id
1 'polypeptide(L)'
;MFGKLLVVLGSILLVHAGYYTVQYESYVKLAEVTDAAIPPFAAKVELAVSFALFLAGVLAMAGDFVPIRSTEFYNNKSFDWVVSNPEFVTFNHRGKRLPKKTA
;
A
#
# COMPACT_ATOMS: atom_id res chain seq x y z
N MET A 1 7.36 3.21 -2.41
CA MET A 1 7.57 4.40 -1.54
C MET A 1 6.45 5.42 -1.71
N PHE A 2 6.02 5.72 -2.94
CA PHE A 2 4.96 6.68 -3.24
C PHE A 2 3.64 6.47 -2.48
N GLY A 3 3.08 5.24 -2.46
CA GLY A 3 1.84 4.96 -1.73
C GLY A 3 1.91 5.29 -0.23
N LYS A 4 3.03 4.98 0.43
CA LYS A 4 3.25 5.32 1.84
C LYS A 4 3.23 6.83 2.08
N LEU A 5 3.81 7.61 1.17
CA LEU A 5 3.80 9.08 1.25
C LEU A 5 2.38 9.63 1.11
N LEU A 6 1.59 9.10 0.15
CA LEU A 6 0.19 9.49 -0.03
C LEU A 6 -0.67 9.17 1.20
N VAL A 7 -0.46 8.01 1.83
CA VAL A 7 -1.14 7.64 3.07
C VAL A 7 -0.80 8.63 4.19
N VAL A 8 0.49 8.94 4.41
CA VAL A 8 0.91 9.89 5.45
C VAL A 8 0.34 11.28 5.20
N LEU A 9 0.42 11.79 3.97
CA LEU A 9 -0.15 13.09 3.59
C LEU A 9 -1.66 13.12 3.77
N GLY A 10 -2.36 12.08 3.29
CA GLY A 10 -3.81 11.94 3.45
C GLY A 10 -4.23 11.91 4.92
N SER A 11 -3.49 11.19 5.78
CA SER A 11 -3.74 11.16 7.22
C SER A 11 -3.52 12.51 7.91
N ILE A 12 -2.46 13.23 7.55
CA ILE A 12 -2.18 14.57 8.12
C ILE A 12 -3.29 15.55 7.72
N LEU A 13 -3.68 15.57 6.45
CA LEU A 13 -4.77 16.44 5.97
C LEU A 13 -6.11 16.07 6.59
N LEU A 14 -6.36 14.78 6.82
CA LEU A 14 -7.59 14.33 7.49
C LEU A 14 -7.67 14.85 8.93
N VAL A 15 -6.57 14.77 9.68
CA VAL A 15 -6.47 15.33 11.03
C VAL A 15 -6.61 16.85 10.99
N HIS A 16 -5.97 17.51 10.03
CA HIS A 16 -6.05 18.96 9.87
C HIS A 16 -7.47 19.42 9.56
N ALA A 17 -8.18 18.77 8.63
CA ALA A 17 -9.57 19.05 8.32
C ALA A 17 -10.47 18.88 9.55
N GLY A 18 -10.26 17.81 10.32
CA GLY A 18 -10.99 17.56 11.58
C GLY A 18 -10.71 18.59 12.68
N TYR A 19 -9.47 19.04 12.81
CA TYR A 19 -9.11 20.10 13.74
C TYR A 19 -9.74 21.44 13.32
N TYR A 20 -9.65 21.77 12.03
CA TYR A 20 -10.18 23.02 11.48
C TYR A 20 -11.72 23.10 11.61
N THR A 21 -12.45 21.99 11.43
CA THR A 21 -13.90 21.98 11.65
C THR A 21 -14.29 22.26 13.09
N VAL A 22 -13.63 21.62 14.06
CA VAL A 22 -13.88 21.84 15.50
C VAL A 22 -13.53 23.27 15.91
N GLN A 23 -12.41 23.80 15.39
CA GLN A 23 -12.01 25.18 15.64
C GLN A 23 -13.02 26.18 15.05
N TYR A 24 -13.47 25.95 13.81
CA TYR A 24 -14.46 26.79 13.15
C TYR A 24 -15.80 26.76 13.88
N GLU A 25 -16.26 25.60 14.32
CA GLU A 25 -17.47 25.46 15.13
C GLU A 25 -17.38 26.28 16.42
N SER A 26 -16.23 26.23 17.11
CA SER A 26 -15.99 27.00 18.33
C SER A 26 -16.02 28.51 18.07
N TYR A 27 -15.44 28.94 16.96
CA TYR A 27 -15.46 30.35 16.53
C TYR A 27 -16.88 30.83 16.22
N VAL A 28 -17.66 30.06 15.44
CA VAL A 28 -19.04 30.41 15.09
C VAL A 28 -19.91 30.58 16.33
N LYS A 29 -19.77 29.67 17.31
CA LYS A 29 -20.47 29.76 18.60
C LYS A 29 -20.13 31.03 19.36
N LEU A 30 -18.85 31.42 19.40
CA LEU A 30 -18.40 32.62 20.09
C LEU A 30 -18.83 33.92 19.40
N ALA A 31 -18.87 33.90 18.06
CA ALA A 31 -19.26 35.04 17.24
C ALA A 31 -20.78 35.17 17.07
N GLU A 32 -21.57 34.25 17.66
CA GLU A 32 -23.03 34.20 17.58
C GLU A 32 -23.58 34.23 16.14
N VAL A 33 -22.83 33.67 15.19
CA VAL A 33 -23.24 33.64 13.77
C VAL A 33 -24.23 32.48 13.57
N THR A 34 -25.52 32.78 13.56
CA THR A 34 -26.60 31.77 13.48
C THR A 34 -26.67 31.05 12.13
N ASP A 35 -26.25 31.70 11.05
CA ASP A 35 -26.45 31.23 9.67
C ASP A 35 -25.19 30.58 9.08
N ALA A 36 -24.16 30.35 9.90
CA ALA A 36 -22.90 29.77 9.42
C ALA A 36 -23.07 28.28 9.07
N ALA A 37 -22.55 27.89 7.90
CA ALA A 37 -22.51 26.49 7.48
C ALA A 37 -21.38 25.75 8.20
N ILE A 38 -21.74 24.78 9.05
CA ILE A 38 -20.79 23.92 9.78
C ILE A 38 -20.89 22.49 9.23
N PRO A 39 -19.80 21.88 8.74
CA PRO A 39 -18.45 22.45 8.57
C PRO A 39 -18.32 23.40 7.36
N PRO A 40 -17.31 24.30 7.37
CA PRO A 40 -17.09 25.27 6.30
C PRO A 40 -16.77 24.56 4.98
N PHE A 41 -17.06 25.20 3.86
CA PHE A 41 -16.85 24.59 2.54
C PHE A 41 -15.40 24.15 2.30
N ALA A 42 -14.42 24.96 2.75
CA ALA A 42 -13.01 24.61 2.67
C ALA A 42 -12.68 23.27 3.38
N ALA A 43 -13.25 23.03 4.57
CA ALA A 43 -13.04 21.78 5.29
C ALA A 43 -13.67 20.57 4.57
N LYS A 44 -14.82 20.76 3.90
CA LYS A 44 -15.44 19.70 3.07
C LYS A 44 -14.55 19.31 1.89
N VAL A 45 -13.96 20.30 1.23
CA VAL A 45 -13.01 20.07 0.13
C VAL A 45 -11.74 19.40 0.63
N GLU A 46 -11.17 19.87 1.74
CA GLU A 46 -9.98 19.28 2.34
C GLU A 46 -10.20 17.83 2.75
N LEU A 47 -11.35 17.52 3.37
CA LEU A 47 -11.74 16.16 3.74
C LEU A 47 -11.86 15.23 2.51
N ALA A 48 -12.46 15.73 1.42
CA ALA A 48 -12.58 14.96 0.18
C ALA A 48 -11.21 14.67 -0.43
N VAL A 49 -10.31 15.67 -0.44
CA VAL A 49 -8.93 15.53 -0.92
C VAL A 49 -8.13 14.57 -0.02
N SER A 50 -8.24 14.70 1.31
CA SER A 50 -7.54 13.83 2.25
C SER A 50 -7.96 12.37 2.09
N PHE A 51 -9.27 12.13 1.91
CA PHE A 51 -9.80 10.80 1.65
C PHE A 51 -9.29 10.23 0.31
N ALA A 52 -9.33 11.02 -0.76
CA ALA A 52 -8.85 10.59 -2.08
C ALA A 52 -7.36 10.22 -2.05
N LEU A 53 -6.52 11.03 -1.38
CA LEU A 53 -5.09 10.75 -1.22
C LEU A 53 -4.84 9.48 -0.40
N PHE A 54 -5.56 9.32 0.71
CA PHE A 54 -5.43 8.13 1.56
C PHE A 54 -5.83 6.86 0.79
N LEU A 55 -6.98 6.89 0.11
CA LEU A 55 -7.47 5.78 -0.71
C LEU A 55 -6.48 5.43 -1.83
N ALA A 56 -6.00 6.43 -2.57
CA ALA A 56 -5.00 6.22 -3.62
C ALA A 56 -3.70 5.63 -3.06
N GLY A 57 -3.26 6.10 -1.90
CA GLY A 57 -2.08 5.59 -1.22
C GLY A 57 -2.21 4.12 -0.81
N VAL A 58 -3.36 3.72 -0.25
CA VAL A 58 -3.65 2.34 0.12
C VAL A 58 -3.73 1.43 -1.11
N LEU A 59 -4.43 1.86 -2.16
CA LEU A 59 -4.53 1.09 -3.41
C LEU A 59 -3.16 0.89 -4.07
N ALA A 60 -2.30 1.91 -4.05
CA ALA A 60 -0.92 1.80 -4.54
C ALA A 60 -0.03 0.85 -3.70
N MET A 61 -0.49 0.42 -2.53
CA MET A 61 0.22 -0.52 -1.65
C MET A 61 -0.44 -1.90 -1.56
N ALA A 62 -1.63 -2.08 -2.14
CA ALA A 62 -2.42 -3.30 -2.02
C ALA A 62 -1.77 -4.53 -2.70
N GLY A 63 -0.73 -4.33 -3.50
CA GLY A 63 -0.05 -5.37 -4.25
C GLY A 63 -0.73 -5.63 -5.60
N ASP A 64 -0.07 -6.45 -6.41
CA ASP A 64 -0.56 -6.78 -7.75
C ASP A 64 -1.49 -8.00 -7.71
N PHE A 65 -2.45 -8.01 -8.63
CA PHE A 65 -3.26 -9.20 -8.85
C PHE A 65 -2.39 -10.32 -9.44
N VAL A 66 -2.56 -11.53 -8.90
CA VAL A 66 -1.88 -12.73 -9.39
C VAL A 66 -2.83 -13.53 -10.28
N PRO A 67 -2.35 -14.12 -11.39
CA PRO A 67 -3.19 -14.94 -12.25
C PRO A 67 -3.79 -16.14 -11.52
N ILE A 68 -5.06 -16.43 -11.81
CA ILE A 68 -5.82 -17.53 -11.19
C ILE A 68 -5.37 -18.89 -11.75
N ARG A 69 -4.93 -18.93 -13.02
CA ARG A 69 -4.58 -20.18 -13.69
C ARG A 69 -3.18 -20.65 -13.28
N SER A 70 -3.11 -21.84 -12.71
CA SER A 70 -1.84 -22.47 -12.32
C SER A 70 -0.91 -22.72 -13.50
N THR A 71 -1.44 -22.95 -14.71
CA THR A 71 -0.64 -23.14 -15.93
C THR A 71 0.30 -21.97 -16.21
N GLU A 72 -0.10 -20.75 -15.86
CA GLU A 72 0.71 -19.55 -16.09
C GLU A 72 1.97 -19.52 -15.22
N PHE A 73 1.88 -20.05 -13.99
CA PHE A 73 3.03 -20.21 -13.10
C PHE A 73 4.05 -21.22 -13.67
N TYR A 74 3.59 -22.30 -14.31
CA TYR A 74 4.44 -23.36 -14.85
C TYR A 74 5.00 -23.05 -16.25
N ASN A 75 4.36 -22.19 -17.03
CA ASN A 75 4.80 -21.87 -18.40
C ASN A 75 6.22 -21.29 -18.46
N ASN A 76 6.68 -20.63 -17.39
CA ASN A 76 8.03 -20.06 -17.31
C ASN A 76 9.05 -20.98 -16.60
N LYS A 77 8.68 -22.23 -16.29
CA LYS A 77 9.57 -23.20 -15.62
C LYS A 77 10.14 -24.18 -16.64
N SER A 78 11.44 -24.47 -16.52
CA SER A 78 12.08 -25.49 -17.36
C SER A 78 11.67 -26.89 -16.92
N PHE A 79 11.82 -27.86 -17.83
CA PHE A 79 11.59 -29.27 -17.51
C PHE A 79 12.46 -29.75 -16.34
N ASP A 80 13.73 -29.31 -16.28
CA ASP A 80 14.64 -29.63 -15.17
C ASP A 80 14.10 -29.17 -13.81
N TRP A 81 13.44 -28.00 -13.75
CA TRP A 81 12.83 -27.51 -12.51
C TRP A 81 11.64 -28.38 -12.11
N VAL A 82 10.78 -28.75 -13.07
CA VAL A 82 9.59 -29.57 -12.85
C VAL A 82 9.94 -30.98 -12.36
N VAL A 83 11.01 -31.57 -12.90
CA VAL A 83 11.48 -32.92 -12.52
C VAL A 83 12.39 -32.90 -11.29
N SER A 84 12.91 -31.73 -10.91
CA SER A 84 13.70 -31.62 -9.68
C SER A 84 12.83 -31.93 -8.46
N ASN A 85 13.21 -32.95 -7.69
CA ASN A 85 12.55 -33.27 -6.43
C ASN A 85 13.57 -33.20 -5.27
N PRO A 86 13.51 -32.14 -4.43
CA PRO A 86 14.41 -31.96 -3.30
C PRO A 86 14.44 -33.14 -2.33
N GLU A 87 13.33 -33.87 -2.18
CA GLU A 87 13.20 -34.99 -1.25
C GLU A 87 14.02 -36.21 -1.67
N PHE A 88 14.34 -36.34 -2.96
CA PHE A 88 15.11 -37.46 -3.52
C PHE A 88 16.49 -37.04 -4.02
N VAL A 89 17.00 -35.88 -3.61
CA VAL A 89 18.33 -35.42 -4.02
C VAL A 89 19.40 -36.33 -3.44
N THR A 90 20.25 -36.88 -4.29
CA THR A 90 21.44 -37.63 -3.88
C THR A 90 22.69 -36.77 -4.06
N PHE A 91 23.55 -36.73 -3.03
CA PHE A 91 24.81 -35.96 -3.06
C PHE A 91 25.99 -36.74 -3.67
N ASN A 92 25.75 -37.95 -4.18
CA ASN A 92 26.76 -38.73 -4.88
C ASN A 92 26.78 -38.41 -6.38
N HIS A 93 27.17 -37.19 -6.73
CA HIS A 93 27.23 -36.70 -8.11
C HIS A 93 28.63 -36.21 -8.49
N ARG A 94 28.87 -36.04 -9.81
CA ARG A 94 30.17 -35.62 -10.37
C ARG A 94 30.67 -34.29 -9.80
N GLY A 95 29.75 -33.40 -9.42
CA GLY A 95 30.06 -32.13 -8.75
C GLY A 95 30.92 -32.26 -7.47
N LYS A 96 30.94 -33.43 -6.80
CA LYS A 96 31.80 -33.68 -5.62
C LYS A 96 33.30 -33.58 -5.94
N ARG A 97 33.69 -33.76 -7.21
CA ARG A 97 35.09 -33.71 -7.67
C ARG A 97 35.51 -32.32 -8.17
N LEU A 98 34.58 -31.36 -8.21
CA LEU A 98 34.89 -30.00 -8.63
C LEU A 98 35.61 -29.26 -7.49
N PRO A 99 36.56 -28.36 -7.81
CA PRO A 99 37.25 -27.56 -6.80
C PRO A 99 36.23 -26.71 -6.04
N LYS A 100 36.29 -26.77 -4.70
CA LYS A 100 35.46 -25.90 -3.86
C LYS A 100 35.97 -24.47 -4.00
N LYS A 101 35.06 -23.53 -4.22
CA LYS A 101 35.39 -22.11 -4.20
C LYS A 101 35.74 -21.74 -2.76
N THR A 102 37.00 -21.45 -2.48
CA THR A 102 37.43 -20.84 -1.21
C THR A 102 36.96 -19.40 -1.21
N ALA A 103 36.22 -19.00 -0.17
CA ALA A 103 35.75 -17.64 0.03
C ALA A 103 36.91 -16.68 0.27
#